data_AF-A0A5N7AR28-F1
#
_entry.id   AF-A0A5N7AR28-F1
#
_cell.length_a   1.000
_cell.length_b   1.000
_cell.length_c   1.000
_cell.angle_alpha   90.00
_cell.angle_beta   90.00
_cell.angle_gamma   90.00
#
_symmetry.space_group_name_H-M   'P 1'
#
loop_
_entity.id
_entity.type
_entity.pdbx_description
1 polymer ?
#
loop_
_entity_poly.entity_id
_entity_poly.type
_entity_poly.pdbx_seq_one_letter_code
_entity_poly.pdbx_strand_id
1 'polypeptide(L)'
;MDHQPVHILSYHRPKSQSTFIVSRQHGNGTATPVYEVARLSSKPNLSISRIQPAYQPAPPPPPPPPPPPAQYGYPPHPYYQQQPQPYPPPGPFPPQQFPMQQPPYLMNQPPPTRTTIGTVTLSSMSSKITLSIHHIAEVKMKRPDFLASGHQFTHPRHGTLEWKESDLFEKRFKLVDSNKTVLARFDKWKVPDQQLQQQQQQQQQQSNSSFWGGSSSSKQTKTKTKKKKKKKKKGWAFQVFVNADPELLDWIVVSGLGVVEYRITSDKEWEEELLGDDDDDDDDDSVWSALLG
;
A
#
# COMPACT_ATOMS: atom_id res chain seq x y z
N MET A 1 -17.34 14.96 15.84
CA MET A 1 -17.47 13.55 15.45
C MET A 1 -16.21 13.20 14.67
N ASP A 2 -15.40 12.27 15.16
CA ASP A 2 -14.22 11.82 14.43
C ASP A 2 -14.67 10.92 13.28
N HIS A 3 -14.51 11.39 12.05
CA HIS A 3 -14.81 10.59 10.87
C HIS A 3 -13.86 9.39 10.82
N GLN A 4 -14.40 8.19 10.63
CA GLN A 4 -13.59 6.99 10.44
C GLN A 4 -13.00 6.99 9.01
N PRO A 5 -11.72 6.66 8.82
CA PRO A 5 -11.15 6.57 7.48
C PRO A 5 -11.77 5.41 6.70
N VAL A 6 -12.10 5.69 5.43
CA VAL A 6 -12.60 4.73 4.44
C VAL A 6 -11.47 3.81 3.98
N HIS A 7 -10.28 4.37 3.79
CA HIS A 7 -9.08 3.62 3.41
C HIS A 7 -7.90 4.00 4.30
N ILE A 8 -7.08 3.01 4.63
CA ILE A 8 -5.82 3.23 5.33
C ILE A 8 -4.71 2.62 4.47
N LEU A 9 -3.79 3.45 4.01
CA LEU A 9 -2.62 3.04 3.22
C LEU A 9 -1.38 3.19 4.10
N SER A 10 -0.80 2.09 4.55
CA SER A 10 0.34 2.12 5.48
C SER A 10 1.64 1.69 4.80
N TYR A 11 2.75 2.20 5.29
CA TYR A 11 4.07 1.75 4.88
C TYR A 11 5.09 1.88 6.02
N HIS A 12 6.20 1.17 5.85
CA HIS A 12 7.39 1.33 6.68
C HIS A 12 8.51 1.89 5.82
N ARG A 13 8.98 3.09 6.16
CA ARG A 13 10.07 3.74 5.44
C ARG A 13 11.41 3.15 5.92
N PRO A 14 12.19 2.45 5.07
CA PRO A 14 13.53 2.04 5.43
C PRO A 14 14.45 3.26 5.56
N LYS A 15 15.51 3.12 6.37
CA LYS A 15 16.57 4.15 6.48
C LYS A 15 17.46 4.18 5.24
N SER A 16 17.69 3.02 4.62
CA SER A 16 18.39 2.89 3.35
C SER A 16 17.58 3.49 2.19
N GLN A 17 18.27 3.84 1.10
CA GLN A 17 17.66 4.21 -0.20
C GLN A 17 17.02 3.00 -0.91
N SER A 18 16.41 2.09 -0.16
CA SER A 18 15.78 0.89 -0.70
C SER A 18 14.31 1.14 -1.01
N THR A 19 13.79 0.37 -1.95
CA THR A 19 12.37 0.31 -2.29
C THR A 19 11.52 -0.07 -1.07
N PHE A 20 10.31 0.48 -0.98
CA PHE A 20 9.33 0.10 0.04
C PHE A 20 7.92 -0.02 -0.54
N ILE A 21 7.06 -0.71 0.20
CA ILE A 21 5.69 -1.01 -0.22
C ILE A 21 4.69 -0.21 0.61
N VAL A 22 3.72 0.39 -0.07
CA VAL A 22 2.52 0.95 0.53
C VAL A 22 1.39 -0.06 0.37
N SER A 23 0.84 -0.50 1.49
CA SER A 23 -0.19 -1.52 1.53
C SER A 23 -1.51 -0.94 2.02
N ARG A 24 -2.61 -1.34 1.40
CA ARG A 24 -3.96 -1.05 1.86
C ARG A 24 -4.33 -2.01 2.99
N GLN A 25 -4.74 -1.43 4.09
CA GLN A 25 -5.20 -2.13 5.28
C GLN A 25 -6.68 -2.49 5.15
N HIS A 26 -7.01 -3.70 5.57
CA HIS A 26 -8.37 -4.21 5.61
C HIS A 26 -8.84 -4.36 7.06
N GLY A 27 -10.16 -4.27 7.28
CA GLY A 27 -10.75 -4.39 8.63
C GLY A 27 -10.49 -5.73 9.33
N ASN A 28 -10.08 -6.76 8.57
CA ASN A 28 -9.70 -8.08 9.09
C ASN A 28 -8.21 -8.15 9.53
N GLY A 29 -7.48 -7.04 9.53
CA GLY A 29 -6.06 -6.98 9.90
C GLY A 29 -5.08 -7.42 8.80
N THR A 30 -5.58 -7.84 7.63
CA THR A 30 -4.73 -8.13 6.46
C THR A 30 -4.34 -6.85 5.74
N ALA A 31 -3.24 -6.92 5.00
CA ALA A 31 -2.77 -5.82 4.16
C ALA A 31 -2.44 -6.31 2.76
N THR A 32 -2.96 -5.61 1.75
CA THR A 32 -2.66 -5.90 0.35
C THR A 32 -1.67 -4.87 -0.18
N PRO A 33 -0.55 -5.27 -0.79
CA PRO A 33 0.37 -4.33 -1.42
C PRO A 33 -0.34 -3.62 -2.59
N VAL A 34 -0.29 -2.29 -2.62
CA VAL A 34 -0.94 -1.49 -3.67
C VAL A 34 0.08 -0.67 -4.44
N TYR A 35 1.08 -0.11 -3.76
CA TYR A 35 2.13 0.67 -4.39
C TYR A 35 3.50 0.18 -3.99
N GLU A 36 4.42 0.27 -4.94
CA GLU A 36 5.84 0.16 -4.73
C GLU A 36 6.48 1.52 -4.97
N VAL A 37 7.34 1.92 -4.04
CA VAL A 37 8.03 3.20 -4.07
C VAL A 37 9.53 2.96 -4.11
N ALA A 38 10.14 3.28 -5.23
CA ALA A 38 11.59 3.27 -5.40
C ALA A 38 12.15 4.64 -5.02
N ARG A 39 13.12 4.66 -4.09
CA ARG A 39 13.98 5.83 -3.86
C ARG A 39 15.12 5.82 -4.85
N LEU A 40 15.34 6.95 -5.50
CA LEU A 40 16.45 7.11 -6.43
C LEU A 40 17.43 8.13 -5.84
N SER A 41 18.72 7.91 -6.08
CA SER A 41 19.78 8.82 -5.68
C SER A 41 19.86 10.07 -6.57
N SER A 42 19.27 10.00 -7.76
CA SER A 42 19.19 11.08 -8.75
C SER A 42 17.75 11.59 -8.92
N LYS A 43 17.55 12.55 -9.83
CA LYS A 43 16.21 13.01 -10.21
C LYS A 43 15.55 11.98 -11.15
N PRO A 44 14.27 11.61 -10.92
CA PRO A 44 13.39 12.03 -9.83
C PRO A 44 13.73 11.34 -8.50
N ASN A 45 13.60 12.02 -7.36
CA ASN A 45 13.92 11.46 -6.04
C ASN A 45 13.08 10.22 -5.69
N LEU A 46 11.82 10.16 -6.14
CA LEU A 46 10.94 9.01 -5.96
C LEU A 46 10.31 8.58 -7.29
N SER A 47 10.19 7.27 -7.48
CA SER A 47 9.34 6.66 -8.51
C SER A 47 8.30 5.76 -7.85
N ILE A 48 7.02 6.02 -8.12
CA ILE A 48 5.89 5.30 -7.53
C ILE A 48 5.19 4.49 -8.61
N SER A 49 5.07 3.19 -8.36
CA SER A 49 4.39 2.25 -9.26
C SER A 49 3.22 1.59 -8.55
N ARG A 50 2.07 1.52 -9.23
CA ARG A 50 0.93 0.73 -8.79
C ARG A 50 1.18 -0.74 -9.11
N ILE A 51 0.94 -1.59 -8.11
CA ILE A 51 0.99 -3.04 -8.22
C ILE A 51 -0.39 -3.51 -8.64
N GLN A 52 -0.51 -4.05 -9.84
CA GLN A 52 -1.75 -4.68 -10.28
C GLN A 52 -1.69 -6.18 -9.98
N PRO A 53 -2.75 -6.76 -9.40
CA PRO A 53 -2.83 -8.21 -9.29
C PRO A 53 -2.75 -8.78 -10.71
N ALA A 54 -1.99 -9.86 -10.87
CA ALA A 54 -1.95 -10.57 -12.13
C ALA A 54 -3.38 -10.98 -12.50
N TYR A 55 -3.81 -10.65 -13.72
CA TYR A 55 -5.09 -11.11 -14.22
C TYR A 55 -5.08 -12.63 -14.14
N GLN A 56 -5.90 -13.21 -13.26
CA GLN A 56 -6.20 -14.62 -13.35
C GLN A 56 -7.02 -14.78 -14.63
N PRO A 57 -6.52 -15.52 -15.64
CA PRO A 57 -7.35 -15.83 -16.79
C PRO A 57 -8.63 -16.47 -16.26
N ALA A 58 -9.79 -15.99 -16.73
CA ALA A 58 -11.06 -16.60 -16.36
C ALA A 58 -10.95 -18.11 -16.61
N PRO A 59 -11.46 -18.95 -15.70
CA PRO A 59 -11.47 -20.38 -15.95
C PRO A 59 -12.14 -20.61 -17.31
N PRO A 60 -11.65 -21.55 -18.13
CA PRO A 60 -12.28 -21.86 -19.39
C PRO A 60 -13.76 -22.13 -19.14
N PRO A 61 -14.67 -21.65 -20.02
CA PRO A 61 -16.08 -21.92 -19.85
C PRO A 61 -16.30 -23.44 -19.72
N PRO A 62 -17.23 -23.88 -18.87
CA PRO A 62 -17.54 -25.29 -18.76
C PRO A 62 -17.91 -25.81 -20.16
N PRO A 63 -17.54 -27.07 -20.50
CA PRO A 63 -17.95 -27.66 -21.76
C PRO A 63 -19.48 -27.59 -21.88
N PRO A 64 -20.02 -27.37 -23.09
CA PRO A 64 -21.46 -27.37 -23.29
C PRO A 64 -22.03 -28.72 -22.81
N PRO A 65 -23.23 -28.74 -22.22
CA PRO A 65 -23.89 -29.99 -21.87
C PRO A 65 -24.01 -30.87 -23.12
N PRO A 66 -23.88 -32.20 -22.98
CA PRO A 66 -24.08 -33.10 -24.11
C PRO A 66 -25.48 -32.89 -24.70
N PRO A 67 -25.63 -32.98 -26.03
CA PRO A 67 -26.94 -32.89 -26.65
C PRO A 67 -27.85 -33.99 -26.08
N PRO A 68 -29.16 -33.71 -25.89
CA PRO A 68 -30.09 -34.74 -25.48
C PRO A 68 -30.06 -35.90 -26.49
N PRO A 69 -30.19 -37.16 -26.04
CA PRO A 69 -30.24 -38.31 -26.94
C PRO A 69 -31.38 -38.11 -27.95
N ALA A 70 -31.08 -38.37 -29.22
CA ALA A 70 -32.07 -38.32 -30.29
C ALA A 70 -33.22 -39.28 -29.95
N GLN A 71 -34.41 -38.74 -29.67
CA GLN A 71 -35.60 -39.55 -29.53
C GLN A 71 -36.00 -40.07 -30.90
N TYR A 72 -35.44 -41.22 -31.28
CA TYR A 72 -35.89 -41.99 -32.43
C TYR A 72 -37.28 -42.55 -32.12
N GLY A 73 -38.30 -42.01 -32.79
CA GLY A 73 -39.56 -42.67 -33.05
C GLY A 73 -40.52 -42.78 -31.87
N TYR A 74 -41.31 -41.73 -31.64
CA TYR A 74 -42.68 -41.94 -31.16
C TYR A 74 -43.65 -41.67 -32.32
N PRO A 75 -44.57 -42.61 -32.62
CA PRO A 75 -45.62 -42.39 -33.60
C PRO A 75 -46.57 -41.25 -33.14
N PRO A 76 -47.24 -40.56 -34.06
CA PRO A 76 -48.17 -39.49 -33.73
C PRO A 76 -49.36 -40.04 -32.93
N HIS A 77 -49.43 -39.70 -31.64
CA HIS A 77 -50.61 -39.99 -30.83
C HIS A 77 -51.74 -39.01 -31.17
N PRO A 78 -52.99 -39.49 -31.31
CA PRO A 78 -54.15 -38.63 -31.52
C PRO A 78 -54.45 -37.82 -30.25
N TYR A 79 -54.98 -36.62 -30.46
CA TYR A 79 -55.41 -35.66 -29.44
C TYR A 79 -56.23 -36.32 -28.33
N TYR A 80 -55.63 -36.51 -27.14
CA TYR A 80 -56.38 -36.62 -25.89
C TYR A 80 -56.17 -35.36 -25.06
N GLN A 81 -57.30 -34.77 -24.68
CA GLN A 81 -57.43 -33.63 -23.78
C GLN A 81 -56.85 -34.00 -22.41
N GLN A 82 -55.68 -33.45 -22.06
CA GLN A 82 -55.03 -33.71 -20.77
C GLN A 82 -55.75 -32.93 -19.66
N GLN A 83 -56.28 -33.65 -18.68
CA GLN A 83 -56.57 -33.09 -17.36
C GLN A 83 -55.25 -32.79 -16.63
N PRO A 84 -55.18 -31.71 -15.83
CA PRO A 84 -53.97 -31.38 -15.07
C PRO A 84 -53.69 -32.44 -14.00
N GLN A 85 -52.63 -33.22 -14.21
CA GLN A 85 -52.08 -34.11 -13.18
C GLN A 85 -51.31 -33.27 -12.14
N PRO A 86 -51.49 -33.53 -10.83
CA PRO A 86 -50.70 -32.89 -9.78
C PRO A 86 -49.24 -33.34 -9.90
N TYR A 87 -48.33 -32.37 -9.85
CA TYR A 87 -46.88 -32.57 -9.91
C TYR A 87 -46.44 -33.60 -8.85
N PRO A 88 -45.67 -34.65 -9.24
CA PRO A 88 -45.01 -35.49 -8.25
C PRO A 88 -43.93 -34.67 -7.52
N PRO A 89 -43.72 -34.90 -6.21
CA PRO A 89 -42.65 -34.26 -5.48
C PRO A 89 -41.28 -34.67 -6.05
N PRO A 90 -40.29 -33.77 -6.05
CA PRO A 90 -38.94 -34.07 -6.54
C PRO A 90 -38.34 -35.22 -5.73
N GLY A 91 -38.06 -36.33 -6.42
CA GLY A 91 -37.31 -37.44 -5.83
C GLY A 91 -35.87 -37.02 -5.46
N PRO A 92 -35.27 -37.63 -4.44
CA PRO A 92 -33.87 -37.38 -4.10
C PRO A 92 -32.99 -37.85 -5.25
N PHE A 93 -32.30 -36.91 -5.90
CA PHE A 93 -31.26 -37.22 -6.87
C PHE A 93 -30.16 -38.03 -6.17
N PRO A 94 -29.72 -39.17 -6.72
CA PRO A 94 -28.58 -39.90 -6.17
C PRO A 94 -27.33 -39.02 -6.27
N PRO A 95 -26.42 -39.05 -5.26
CA PRO A 95 -25.17 -38.32 -5.34
C PRO A 95 -24.33 -38.92 -6.48
N GLN A 96 -24.25 -38.20 -7.60
CA GLN A 96 -23.24 -38.42 -8.63
C GLN A 96 -21.87 -38.16 -7.99
N GLN A 97 -21.25 -39.22 -7.47
CA GLN A 97 -19.85 -39.22 -7.10
C GLN A 97 -19.02 -39.26 -8.37
N PHE A 98 -18.84 -38.11 -9.01
CA PHE A 98 -17.77 -37.95 -9.98
C PHE A 98 -16.44 -37.99 -9.23
N PRO A 99 -15.51 -38.91 -9.56
CA PRO A 99 -14.15 -38.81 -9.07
C PRO A 99 -13.53 -37.55 -9.68
N MET A 100 -13.54 -36.47 -8.90
CA MET A 100 -12.74 -35.27 -9.15
C MET A 100 -11.27 -35.65 -9.02
N GLN A 101 -10.72 -36.24 -10.09
CA GLN A 101 -9.28 -36.17 -10.34
C GLN A 101 -8.99 -34.69 -10.56
N GLN A 102 -8.62 -33.98 -9.49
CA GLN A 102 -8.09 -32.63 -9.61
C GLN A 102 -6.75 -32.74 -10.34
N PRO A 103 -6.62 -32.22 -11.57
CA PRO A 103 -5.32 -32.13 -12.19
C PRO A 103 -4.42 -31.19 -11.36
N PRO A 104 -3.15 -31.55 -11.12
CA PRO A 104 -2.19 -30.68 -10.45
C PRO A 104 -1.74 -29.60 -11.45
N TYR A 105 -2.63 -28.69 -11.82
CA TYR A 105 -2.19 -27.44 -12.42
C TYR A 105 -1.63 -26.60 -11.30
N LEU A 106 -0.33 -26.80 -11.05
CA LEU A 106 0.51 -25.83 -10.36
C LEU A 106 0.46 -24.58 -11.24
N MET A 107 -0.55 -23.74 -10.96
CA MET A 107 -0.87 -22.62 -11.83
C MET A 107 0.29 -21.65 -11.77
N ASN A 108 0.97 -21.53 -12.90
CA ASN A 108 1.99 -20.54 -13.16
C ASN A 108 1.28 -19.17 -13.16
N GLN A 109 1.00 -18.62 -11.97
CA GLN A 109 0.38 -17.32 -11.86
C GLN A 109 1.33 -16.30 -12.49
N PRO A 110 0.88 -15.47 -13.44
CA PRO A 110 1.73 -14.45 -14.01
C PRO A 110 2.24 -13.54 -12.88
N PRO A 111 3.47 -13.03 -12.98
CA PRO A 111 3.97 -12.09 -11.98
C PRO A 111 3.08 -10.84 -11.94
N PRO A 112 2.88 -10.22 -10.77
CA PRO A 112 2.13 -8.97 -10.66
C PRO A 112 2.78 -7.90 -11.55
N THR A 113 1.95 -7.20 -12.32
CA THR A 113 2.43 -6.14 -13.20
C THR A 113 2.56 -4.83 -12.41
N ARG A 114 3.54 -4.01 -12.81
CA ARG A 114 3.84 -2.73 -12.18
C ARG A 114 3.64 -1.63 -13.22
N THR A 115 2.83 -0.64 -12.88
CA THR A 115 2.62 0.53 -13.75
C THR A 115 3.08 1.76 -12.99
N THR A 116 4.07 2.48 -13.53
CA THR A 116 4.49 3.76 -12.94
C THR A 116 3.32 4.74 -12.99
N ILE A 117 2.88 5.19 -11.82
CA ILE A 117 1.78 6.14 -11.68
C ILE A 117 2.27 7.55 -11.45
N GLY A 118 3.50 7.72 -10.99
CA GLY A 118 4.06 9.05 -10.82
C GLY A 118 5.48 9.08 -10.31
N THR A 119 6.08 10.26 -10.40
CA THR A 119 7.41 10.55 -9.90
C THR A 119 7.40 11.83 -9.07
N VAL A 120 8.35 11.93 -8.13
CA VAL A 120 8.54 13.12 -7.30
C VAL A 120 9.95 13.62 -7.50
N THR A 121 10.08 14.90 -7.85
CA THR A 121 11.35 15.61 -7.92
C THR A 121 11.34 16.76 -6.94
N LEU A 122 12.30 16.76 -6.02
CA LEU A 122 12.54 17.82 -5.05
C LEU A 122 13.63 18.76 -5.58
N SER A 123 13.46 20.05 -5.36
CA SER A 123 14.49 21.05 -5.63
C SER A 123 15.21 21.36 -4.32
N SER A 124 16.53 21.17 -4.26
CA SER A 124 17.31 21.54 -3.07
C SER A 124 17.23 23.04 -2.78
N MET A 125 17.31 23.87 -3.82
CA MET A 125 17.30 25.33 -3.68
C MET A 125 15.89 25.96 -3.64
N SER A 126 14.82 25.17 -3.55
CA SER A 126 13.45 25.72 -3.63
C SER A 126 12.45 24.86 -2.88
N SER A 127 11.46 25.49 -2.24
CA SER A 127 10.28 24.82 -1.68
C SER A 127 9.32 24.22 -2.71
N LYS A 128 9.76 24.10 -3.96
CA LYS A 128 9.00 23.55 -5.08
C LYS A 128 9.19 22.04 -5.13
N ILE A 129 8.06 21.34 -5.11
CA ILE A 129 7.97 19.91 -5.37
C ILE A 129 7.37 19.76 -6.78
N THR A 130 8.07 19.08 -7.67
CA THR A 130 7.56 18.76 -9.01
C THR A 130 7.11 17.32 -9.03
N LEU A 131 5.86 17.09 -9.41
CA LEU A 131 5.28 15.76 -9.55
C LEU A 131 5.00 15.48 -11.02
N SER A 132 5.17 14.21 -11.42
CA SER A 132 4.45 13.67 -12.57
C SER A 132 3.43 12.66 -12.06
N ILE A 133 2.19 12.73 -12.52
CA ILE A 133 1.12 11.80 -12.12
C ILE A 133 0.40 11.37 -13.39
N HIS A 134 0.39 10.06 -13.67
CA HIS A 134 -0.12 9.48 -14.89
C HIS A 134 0.48 10.13 -16.16
N HIS A 135 -0.37 10.73 -16.99
CA HIS A 135 0.01 11.41 -18.22
C HIS A 135 0.26 12.92 -18.03
N ILE A 136 0.21 13.42 -16.79
CA ILE A 136 0.42 14.83 -16.45
C ILE A 136 1.86 14.99 -15.99
N ALA A 137 2.72 15.49 -16.88
CA ALA A 137 4.17 15.46 -16.73
C ALA A 137 4.74 16.44 -15.69
N GLU A 138 4.00 17.49 -15.29
CA GLU A 138 4.59 18.55 -14.47
C GLU A 138 3.57 19.28 -13.58
N VAL A 139 3.03 18.57 -12.58
CA VAL A 139 2.26 19.20 -11.51
C VAL A 139 3.22 19.84 -10.53
N LYS A 140 3.15 21.17 -10.39
CA LYS A 140 3.95 21.92 -9.41
C LYS A 140 3.18 22.05 -8.12
N MET A 141 3.77 21.55 -7.05
CA MET A 141 3.38 21.82 -5.67
C MET A 141 4.24 22.95 -5.12
N LYS A 142 3.59 24.03 -4.68
CA LYS A 142 4.26 25.18 -4.09
C LYS A 142 3.67 25.51 -2.73
N ARG A 143 4.48 26.07 -1.85
CA ARG A 143 3.96 26.79 -0.70
C ARG A 143 3.33 28.10 -1.17
N PRO A 144 2.11 28.45 -0.73
CA PRO A 144 1.49 29.71 -1.11
C PRO A 144 2.29 30.90 -0.57
N ASP A 145 2.85 30.78 0.63
CA ASP A 145 3.76 31.74 1.25
C ASP A 145 4.89 31.02 1.99
N PHE A 146 6.02 31.68 2.23
CA PHE A 146 7.15 31.10 3.00
C PHE A 146 6.72 30.68 4.42
N LEU A 147 5.80 31.43 5.02
CA LEU A 147 5.22 31.16 6.34
C LEU A 147 4.05 30.18 6.29
N ALA A 148 3.51 29.90 5.11
CA ALA A 148 2.43 28.94 4.97
C ALA A 148 3.01 27.52 5.06
N SER A 149 2.46 26.73 5.98
CA SER A 149 2.85 25.32 6.17
C SER A 149 2.29 24.37 5.11
N GLY A 150 1.53 24.91 4.14
CA GLY A 150 0.80 24.13 3.14
C GLY A 150 1.52 23.99 1.80
N HIS A 151 1.34 22.87 1.10
CA HIS A 151 1.71 22.72 -0.30
C HIS A 151 0.45 22.54 -1.15
N GLN A 152 0.23 23.45 -2.09
CA GLN A 152 -0.95 23.49 -2.94
C GLN A 152 -0.65 22.97 -4.35
N PHE A 153 -1.61 22.26 -4.95
CA PHE A 153 -1.62 21.86 -6.35
C PHE A 153 -3.04 21.85 -6.93
N THR A 154 -3.14 21.75 -8.26
CA THR A 154 -4.43 21.64 -8.95
C THR A 154 -4.66 20.21 -9.42
N HIS A 155 -5.81 19.66 -9.07
CA HIS A 155 -6.30 18.35 -9.51
C HIS A 155 -7.36 18.54 -10.62
N PRO A 156 -7.32 17.78 -11.73
CA PRO A 156 -8.24 17.94 -12.86
C PRO A 156 -9.73 17.91 -12.46
N ARG A 157 -10.10 17.02 -11.54
CA ARG A 157 -11.50 16.79 -11.12
C ARG A 157 -11.89 17.41 -9.77
N HIS A 158 -10.94 17.73 -8.91
CA HIS A 158 -11.19 18.17 -7.53
C HIS A 158 -10.77 19.63 -7.28
N GLY A 159 -10.34 20.33 -8.34
CA GLY A 159 -9.86 21.70 -8.25
C GLY A 159 -8.59 21.78 -7.42
N THR A 160 -8.47 22.83 -6.62
CA THR A 160 -7.27 23.10 -5.84
C THR A 160 -7.25 22.27 -4.56
N LEU A 161 -6.20 21.47 -4.40
CA LEU A 161 -5.93 20.64 -3.23
C LEU A 161 -4.70 21.15 -2.49
N GLU A 162 -4.69 21.01 -1.17
CA GLU A 162 -3.61 21.52 -0.32
C GLU A 162 -3.26 20.54 0.80
N TRP A 163 -1.99 20.12 0.86
CA TRP A 163 -1.45 19.42 2.01
C TRP A 163 -1.02 20.44 3.06
N LYS A 164 -1.76 20.54 4.17
CA LYS A 164 -1.46 21.41 5.31
C LYS A 164 -0.83 20.64 6.45
N GLU A 165 0.16 21.22 7.12
CA GLU A 165 0.62 20.71 8.41
C GLU A 165 -0.51 20.85 9.44
N SER A 166 -0.83 19.77 10.13
CA SER A 166 -1.85 19.75 11.19
C SER A 166 -1.23 19.94 12.57
N ASP A 167 0.03 19.53 12.71
CA ASP A 167 0.81 19.63 13.94
C ASP A 167 2.29 19.77 13.55
N LEU A 168 2.89 20.89 13.95
CA LEU A 168 4.30 21.23 13.69
C LEU A 168 5.27 20.24 14.35
N PHE A 169 4.91 19.68 15.49
CA PHE A 169 5.79 18.79 16.27
C PHE A 169 5.64 17.33 15.84
N GLU A 170 4.44 16.92 15.44
CA GLU A 170 4.16 15.51 15.13
C GLU A 170 4.31 15.15 13.64
N LYS A 171 4.74 16.10 12.80
CA LYS A 171 4.92 15.93 11.34
C LYS A 171 3.67 15.34 10.67
N ARG A 172 2.50 15.83 11.08
CA ARG A 172 1.20 15.39 10.57
C ARG A 172 0.74 16.29 9.45
N PHE A 173 0.24 15.70 8.36
CA PHE A 173 -0.31 16.47 7.24
C PHE A 173 -1.77 16.11 7.00
N LYS A 174 -2.56 17.07 6.53
CA LYS A 174 -3.94 16.87 6.06
C LYS A 174 -4.06 17.39 4.65
N LEU A 175 -4.63 16.59 3.77
CA LEU A 175 -5.04 17.01 2.44
C LEU A 175 -6.44 17.60 2.54
N VAL A 176 -6.59 18.87 2.15
CA VAL A 176 -7.87 19.57 2.10
C VAL A 176 -8.18 20.04 0.69
N ASP A 177 -9.47 20.11 0.36
CA ASP A 177 -9.96 20.73 -0.87
C ASP A 177 -10.17 22.25 -0.71
N SER A 178 -10.68 22.90 -1.76
CA SER A 178 -11.04 24.33 -1.75
C SER A 178 -12.09 24.67 -0.69
N ASN A 179 -12.99 23.73 -0.39
CA ASN A 179 -14.03 23.85 0.63
C ASN A 179 -13.53 23.55 2.06
N LYS A 180 -12.23 23.30 2.22
CA LYS A 180 -11.58 22.90 3.49
C LYS A 180 -12.05 21.54 4.03
N THR A 181 -12.67 20.72 3.19
CA THR A 181 -13.00 19.34 3.48
C THR A 181 -11.72 18.52 3.55
N VAL A 182 -11.56 17.73 4.61
CA VAL A 182 -10.40 16.84 4.76
C VAL A 182 -10.61 15.59 3.92
N LEU A 183 -9.77 15.40 2.90
CA LEU A 183 -9.81 14.22 2.03
C LEU A 183 -8.94 13.09 2.58
N ALA A 184 -7.76 13.44 3.10
CA ALA A 184 -6.81 12.49 3.65
C ALA A 184 -5.98 13.10 4.79
N ARG A 185 -5.40 12.25 5.63
CA ARG A 185 -4.40 12.63 6.64
C ARG A 185 -3.19 11.71 6.54
N PHE A 186 -2.01 12.27 6.68
CA PHE A 186 -0.77 11.54 6.89
C PHE A 186 -0.38 11.61 8.35
N ASP A 187 -0.21 10.44 8.97
CA ASP A 187 0.20 10.35 10.37
C ASP A 187 1.03 9.09 10.63
N LYS A 188 1.72 9.11 11.75
CA LYS A 188 2.42 7.97 12.32
C LYS A 188 1.42 6.89 12.71
N TRP A 189 1.56 5.74 12.08
CA TRP A 189 0.69 4.60 12.28
C TRP A 189 1.30 3.60 13.26
N LYS A 190 0.50 3.19 14.25
CA LYS A 190 0.85 2.06 15.12
C LYS A 190 0.45 0.78 14.40
N VAL A 191 1.41 0.17 13.71
CA VAL A 191 1.21 -1.12 13.03
C VAL A 191 0.81 -2.17 14.09
N PRO A 192 -0.32 -2.88 13.92
CA PRO A 192 -0.65 -4.00 14.79
C PRO A 192 0.47 -5.06 14.78
N ASP A 193 0.84 -5.57 15.95
CA ASP A 193 1.99 -6.49 16.10
C ASP A 193 1.91 -7.72 15.17
N GLN A 194 0.69 -8.19 14.89
CA GLN A 194 0.42 -9.33 14.00
C GLN A 194 0.90 -9.11 12.56
N GLN A 195 0.77 -7.89 12.05
CA GLN A 195 1.11 -7.56 10.67
C GLN A 195 2.62 -7.41 10.47
N LEU A 196 3.30 -6.92 11.50
CA LEU A 196 4.76 -6.82 11.56
C LEU A 196 5.42 -8.20 11.40
N GLN A 197 4.78 -9.25 11.92
CA GLN A 197 5.30 -10.62 11.82
C GLN A 197 5.21 -11.16 10.39
N GLN A 198 4.10 -10.90 9.67
CA GLN A 198 3.96 -11.30 8.26
C GLN A 198 4.96 -10.58 7.35
N GLN A 199 5.15 -9.27 7.54
CA GLN A 199 6.09 -8.51 6.71
C GLN A 199 7.55 -8.96 6.93
N GLN A 200 7.90 -9.37 8.15
CA GLN A 200 9.23 -9.93 8.43
C GLN A 200 9.46 -11.28 7.76
N GLN A 201 8.43 -12.14 7.69
CA GLN A 201 8.54 -13.41 6.97
C GLN A 201 8.79 -13.21 5.47
N GLN A 202 8.14 -12.22 4.84
CA GLN A 202 8.37 -11.93 3.42
C GLN A 202 9.78 -11.39 3.14
N GLN A 203 10.32 -10.54 4.01
CA GLN A 203 11.70 -10.04 3.85
C GLN A 203 12.74 -11.15 4.05
N GLN A 204 12.52 -12.08 4.98
CA GLN A 204 13.44 -13.21 5.19
C GLN A 204 13.47 -14.19 4.01
N GLN A 205 12.36 -14.37 3.31
CA GLN A 205 12.32 -15.21 2.10
C GLN A 205 13.13 -14.60 0.95
N GLN A 206 13.24 -13.27 0.89
CA GLN A 206 14.08 -12.60 -0.12
C GLN A 206 15.56 -12.55 0.25
N SER A 207 15.91 -12.59 1.55
CA SER A 207 17.31 -12.58 1.99
C SER A 207 17.96 -13.96 2.10
N ASN A 208 17.19 -15.05 2.05
CA ASN A 208 17.71 -16.40 2.28
C ASN A 208 18.24 -17.12 1.04
N SER A 209 18.30 -16.47 -0.13
CA SER A 209 18.86 -17.10 -1.33
C SER A 209 20.39 -17.02 -1.43
N SER A 210 21.12 -16.53 -0.42
CA SER A 210 22.58 -16.35 -0.53
C SER A 210 23.40 -16.58 0.75
N PHE A 211 22.97 -17.46 1.67
CA PHE A 211 23.81 -17.82 2.83
C PHE A 211 23.73 -19.32 3.17
N TRP A 212 24.46 -20.12 2.40
CA TRP A 212 24.83 -21.47 2.78
C TRP A 212 26.23 -21.43 3.44
N GLY A 213 26.35 -22.02 4.62
CA GLY A 213 27.65 -22.41 5.18
C GLY A 213 28.14 -21.55 6.35
N GLY A 214 27.85 -22.01 7.58
CA GLY A 214 28.42 -21.40 8.77
C GLY A 214 27.95 -22.04 10.08
N SER A 215 28.07 -23.36 10.20
CA SER A 215 27.91 -24.05 11.49
C SER A 215 28.94 -23.52 12.48
N SER A 216 28.52 -22.80 13.52
CA SER A 216 29.35 -22.53 14.69
C SER A 216 28.58 -22.77 15.97
N SER A 217 29.14 -23.67 16.77
CA SER A 217 28.65 -24.13 18.06
C SER A 217 28.78 -23.03 19.11
N SER A 218 27.66 -22.48 19.56
CA SER A 218 27.66 -21.46 20.61
C SER A 218 27.54 -22.08 22.01
N LYS A 219 28.61 -21.96 22.79
CA LYS A 219 28.66 -22.23 24.24
C LYS A 219 27.60 -21.39 24.97
N GLN A 220 26.87 -22.06 25.85
CA GLN A 220 25.75 -21.53 26.63
C GLN A 220 26.25 -20.73 27.84
N THR A 221 26.33 -19.41 27.73
CA THR A 221 26.55 -18.49 28.87
C THR A 221 25.20 -17.96 29.36
N LYS A 222 24.81 -18.36 30.58
CA LYS A 222 23.63 -17.85 31.30
C LYS A 222 23.88 -16.40 31.71
N THR A 223 23.40 -15.45 30.90
CA THR A 223 23.34 -14.03 31.28
C THR A 223 21.91 -13.64 31.69
N LYS A 224 21.82 -12.92 32.81
CA LYS A 224 20.58 -12.42 33.41
C LYS A 224 19.80 -11.58 32.39
N THR A 225 18.55 -11.98 32.14
CA THR A 225 17.68 -11.40 31.13
C THR A 225 17.20 -10.01 31.57
N LYS A 226 17.97 -8.96 31.22
CA LYS A 226 17.45 -7.58 31.20
C LYS A 226 16.25 -7.57 30.27
N LYS A 227 15.07 -7.24 30.79
CA LYS A 227 13.80 -7.15 30.06
C LYS A 227 13.93 -6.08 28.97
N LYS A 228 14.44 -6.48 27.80
CA LYS A 228 14.71 -5.59 26.66
C LYS A 228 13.37 -5.04 26.19
N LYS A 229 13.08 -3.79 26.56
CA LYS A 229 11.87 -3.06 26.15
C LYS A 229 11.81 -3.11 24.63
N LYS A 230 10.93 -3.94 24.05
CA LYS A 230 10.75 -4.05 22.60
C LYS A 230 10.38 -2.66 22.08
N LYS A 231 11.31 -1.99 21.38
CA LYS A 231 11.02 -0.73 20.69
C LYS A 231 9.95 -1.06 19.63
N LYS A 232 8.72 -0.57 19.85
CA LYS A 232 7.64 -0.69 18.87
C LYS A 232 8.09 -0.04 17.57
N LYS A 233 8.12 -0.80 16.47
CA LYS A 233 8.45 -0.27 15.15
C LYS A 233 7.36 0.73 14.76
N LYS A 234 7.77 1.95 14.44
CA LYS A 234 6.87 3.05 14.06
C LYS A 234 6.60 2.92 12.55
N GLY A 235 5.34 2.87 12.15
CA GLY A 235 4.93 2.94 10.74
C GLY A 235 4.35 4.31 10.41
N TRP A 236 3.99 4.51 9.14
CA TRP A 236 3.30 5.69 8.66
C TRP A 236 2.07 5.27 7.85
N ALA A 237 1.03 6.09 7.82
CA ALA A 237 -0.14 5.81 7.00
C ALA A 237 -0.82 7.07 6.46
N PHE A 238 -1.42 6.91 5.28
CA PHE A 238 -2.44 7.80 4.76
C PHE A 238 -3.82 7.27 5.16
N GLN A 239 -4.56 8.05 5.94
CA GLN A 239 -5.94 7.82 6.32
C GLN A 239 -6.82 8.63 5.36
N VAL A 240 -7.58 7.97 4.50
CA VAL A 240 -8.44 8.60 3.48
C VAL A 240 -9.88 8.58 3.97
N PHE A 241 -10.52 9.75 4.03
CA PHE A 241 -11.85 9.95 4.62
C PHE A 241 -12.98 10.03 3.58
N VAL A 242 -12.63 10.03 2.30
CA VAL A 242 -13.57 10.05 1.18
C VAL A 242 -13.53 8.73 0.43
N ASN A 243 -14.61 8.41 -0.27
CA ASN A 243 -14.64 7.32 -1.26
C ASN A 243 -13.81 7.75 -2.47
N ALA A 244 -12.49 7.55 -2.38
CA ALA A 244 -11.55 7.90 -3.43
C ALA A 244 -11.55 6.81 -4.51
N ASP A 245 -11.74 7.22 -5.76
CA ASP A 245 -11.50 6.35 -6.89
C ASP A 245 -9.98 6.06 -7.04
N PRO A 246 -9.60 5.07 -7.88
CA PRO A 246 -8.19 4.74 -8.03
C PRO A 246 -7.33 5.93 -8.46
N GLU A 247 -7.86 6.83 -9.29
CA GLU A 247 -7.13 8.02 -9.73
C GLU A 247 -6.82 8.95 -8.55
N LEU A 248 -7.83 9.34 -7.76
CA LEU A 248 -7.61 10.19 -6.58
C LEU A 248 -6.68 9.53 -5.55
N LEU A 249 -6.72 8.21 -5.38
CA LEU A 249 -5.78 7.50 -4.51
C LEU A 249 -4.33 7.63 -4.99
N ASP A 250 -4.07 7.57 -6.30
CA ASP A 250 -2.74 7.78 -6.86
C ASP A 250 -2.26 9.20 -6.57
N TRP A 251 -3.13 10.19 -6.78
CA TRP A 251 -2.84 11.58 -6.45
C TRP A 251 -2.51 11.78 -4.97
N ILE A 252 -3.30 11.20 -4.05
CA ILE A 252 -3.05 11.27 -2.61
C ILE A 252 -1.68 10.68 -2.27
N VAL A 253 -1.35 9.51 -2.80
CA VAL A 253 -0.08 8.83 -2.50
C VAL A 253 1.12 9.58 -3.07
N VAL A 254 1.08 9.97 -4.35
CA VAL A 254 2.20 10.64 -5.01
C VAL A 254 2.45 12.02 -4.39
N SER A 255 1.41 12.83 -4.23
CA SER A 255 1.55 14.17 -3.63
C SER A 255 1.90 14.12 -2.13
N GLY A 256 1.28 13.21 -1.39
CA GLY A 256 1.54 13.03 0.04
C GLY A 256 2.97 12.57 0.32
N LEU A 257 3.47 11.58 -0.45
CA LEU A 257 4.87 11.16 -0.35
C LEU A 257 5.82 12.29 -0.75
N GLY A 258 5.45 13.12 -1.73
CA GLY A 258 6.23 14.30 -2.10
C GLY A 258 6.41 15.29 -0.94
N VAL A 259 5.33 15.61 -0.23
CA VAL A 259 5.38 16.51 0.95
C VAL A 259 6.18 15.90 2.08
N VAL A 260 6.01 14.61 2.34
CA VAL A 260 6.74 13.89 3.40
C VAL A 260 8.23 13.85 3.09
N GLU A 261 8.62 13.52 1.86
CA GLU A 261 10.03 13.48 1.46
C GLU A 261 10.64 14.88 1.48
N TYR A 262 9.92 15.89 1.00
CA TYR A 262 10.34 17.29 1.09
C TYR A 262 10.60 17.72 2.55
N ARG A 263 9.69 17.40 3.48
CA ARG A 263 9.87 17.74 4.90
C ARG A 263 11.09 17.04 5.48
N ILE A 264 11.30 15.77 5.16
CA ILE A 264 12.46 15.03 5.66
C ILE A 264 13.77 15.61 5.12
N THR A 265 13.83 15.95 3.83
CA THR A 265 15.02 16.55 3.22
C THR A 265 15.26 17.96 3.77
N SER A 266 14.22 18.80 3.83
CA SER A 266 14.34 20.16 4.34
C SER A 266 14.71 20.19 5.82
N ASP A 267 14.13 19.32 6.66
CA ASP A 267 14.50 19.25 8.09
C ASP A 267 15.96 18.82 8.26
N LYS A 268 16.47 17.91 7.41
CA LYS A 268 17.87 17.49 7.43
C LYS A 268 18.81 18.63 7.02
N GLU A 269 18.46 19.38 5.97
CA GLU A 269 19.21 20.56 5.55
C GLU A 269 19.25 21.63 6.64
N TRP A 270 18.11 21.87 7.33
CA TRP A 270 18.07 22.78 8.47
C TRP A 270 18.87 22.28 9.68
N GLU A 271 18.81 20.99 10.00
CA GLU A 271 19.61 20.40 11.07
C GLU A 271 21.12 20.48 10.75
N GLU A 272 21.52 20.21 9.50
CA GLU A 272 22.91 20.36 9.05
C GLU A 272 23.36 21.83 9.03
N GLU A 273 22.50 22.78 8.64
CA GLU A 273 22.82 24.22 8.67
C GLU A 273 22.92 24.79 10.10
N LEU A 274 22.13 24.27 11.04
CA LEU A 274 22.16 24.68 12.46
C LEU A 274 23.29 24.02 13.26
N LEU A 275 23.68 22.80 12.92
CA LEU A 275 24.77 22.04 13.55
C LEU A 275 26.09 22.14 12.78
N GLY A 276 26.18 23.15 11.89
CA GLY A 276 27.14 23.25 10.79
C GLY A 276 28.48 22.58 11.05
N ASP A 277 28.80 21.55 10.26
CA ASP A 277 30.09 20.83 10.15
C ASP A 277 31.08 21.10 11.30
N ASP A 278 30.65 20.93 12.55
CA ASP A 278 31.54 20.82 13.71
C ASP A 278 32.11 19.39 13.67
N ASP A 279 32.74 19.05 12.54
CA ASP A 279 33.70 17.97 12.33
C ASP A 279 35.04 18.39 12.97
N ASP A 280 35.00 18.98 14.15
CA ASP A 280 36.13 19.10 15.04
C ASP A 280 35.83 18.20 16.25
N ASP A 281 36.36 16.98 16.14
CA ASP A 281 36.79 16.09 17.21
C ASP A 281 36.62 16.67 18.63
N ASP A 282 35.68 16.15 19.43
CA ASP A 282 35.93 15.76 20.82
C ASP A 282 34.70 15.13 21.48
N ASP A 283 34.94 14.00 22.15
CA ASP A 283 34.00 13.15 22.86
C ASP A 283 33.17 13.88 23.95
N ASP A 284 31.91 14.26 23.70
CA ASP A 284 30.95 14.49 24.81
C ASP A 284 29.47 14.18 24.46
N ASP A 285 29.12 12.90 24.59
CA ASP A 285 27.77 12.33 24.41
C ASP A 285 26.70 12.79 25.46
N SER A 286 26.93 13.86 26.24
CA SER A 286 26.14 14.08 27.47
C SER A 286 25.03 15.16 27.40
N VAL A 287 24.90 15.94 26.33
CA VAL A 287 24.06 17.16 26.39
C VAL A 287 22.57 16.93 26.02
N TRP A 288 22.22 15.88 25.29
CA TRP A 288 20.83 15.68 24.82
C TRP A 288 19.81 15.24 25.88
N SER A 289 20.22 14.98 27.12
CA SER A 289 19.30 14.55 28.18
C SER A 289 18.64 15.69 28.97
N ALA A 290 19.05 16.95 28.78
CA ALA A 290 18.59 18.07 29.61
C ALA A 290 17.52 18.98 28.98
N LEU A 291 17.30 18.93 27.66
CA LEU A 291 16.44 19.91 26.98
C LEU A 291 14.96 19.48 26.79
N LEU A 292 14.57 18.31 27.32
CA LEU A 292 13.18 17.82 27.29
C LEU A 292 12.63 17.49 28.70
N GLY A 293 13.13 18.20 29.71
CA GLY A 293 12.49 18.27 31.03
C GLY A 293 11.20 19.09 30.97
#